data_AF-A0A0C3AXN9-F1
#
_entry.id   AF-A0A0C3AXN9-F1
#
_cell.length_a   1.000
_cell.length_b   1.000
_cell.length_c   1.000
_cell.angle_alpha   90.00
_cell.angle_beta   90.00
_cell.angle_gamma   90.00
#
_symmetry.space_group_name_H-M   'P 1'
#
loop_
_entity.id
_entity.type
_entity.pdbx_description
1 polymer ?
#
loop_
_entity_poly.entity_id
_entity_poly.type
_entity_poly.pdbx_seq_one_letter_code
_entity_poly.pdbx_strand_id
1 'polypeptide(L)'
;MAPKNNLKLASFDGGGIRGMSQLEIMDGIMHRLTWDNESNGNGLPCDHFDLIGGSGTGGLIAILLTKLRMSVEEAAEEFEDIIEHVFNPKDISASERIEALRKCMENILKKRGLPVDLHLTEDKQEGCASFVVASLRTNAKSAACLRTYPVRNQRPSTITVVEAVLATCATQPEFAPVSAGSGRKAREYIAASGAVNPIHEVMERISGQRKNSYLLDSWPIRGLKNTRKMGN
;
A
#
# COMPACT_ATOMS: atom_id res chain seq x y z
N MET A 1 -0.69 -20.77 16.22
CA MET A 1 -1.54 -20.78 15.00
C MET A 1 -0.91 -21.72 13.97
N ALA A 2 -1.68 -22.54 13.26
CA ALA A 2 -1.14 -23.34 12.16
C ALA A 2 -0.75 -22.42 10.99
N PRO A 3 0.40 -22.64 10.33
CA PRO A 3 0.79 -21.83 9.18
C PRO A 3 -0.24 -21.96 8.07
N LYS A 4 -0.69 -20.83 7.52
CA LYS A 4 -1.54 -20.80 6.33
C LYS A 4 -0.69 -21.26 5.15
N ASN A 5 -0.97 -22.44 4.61
CA ASN A 5 -0.13 -23.02 3.55
C ASN A 5 -0.24 -22.29 2.20
N ASN A 6 -1.26 -21.44 2.02
CA ASN A 6 -1.54 -20.72 0.77
C ASN A 6 -1.70 -19.21 1.04
N LEU A 7 -0.58 -18.48 1.04
CA LEU A 7 -0.58 -17.02 1.11
C LEU A 7 -0.91 -16.41 -0.26
N LYS A 8 -1.81 -15.43 -0.29
CA LYS A 8 -2.16 -14.67 -1.49
C LYS A 8 -1.49 -13.29 -1.44
N LEU A 9 -0.73 -12.96 -2.46
CA LEU A 9 0.11 -11.77 -2.49
C LEU A 9 -0.14 -11.00 -3.77
N ALA A 10 -0.11 -9.67 -3.70
CA ALA A 10 -0.05 -8.82 -4.88
C ALA A 10 1.09 -7.81 -4.76
N SER A 11 1.66 -7.46 -5.90
CA SER A 11 2.75 -6.49 -6.04
C SER A 11 2.38 -5.54 -7.17
N PHE A 12 2.42 -4.24 -6.89
CA PHE A 12 2.13 -3.20 -7.86
C PHE A 12 3.40 -2.39 -8.17
N ASP A 13 3.73 -2.32 -9.44
CA ASP A 13 4.94 -1.68 -9.94
C ASP A 13 4.75 -0.16 -10.09
N GLY A 14 5.85 0.58 -9.97
CA GLY A 14 5.87 2.00 -10.30
C GLY A 14 5.82 2.22 -11.82
N GLY A 15 5.01 3.17 -12.28
CA GLY A 15 4.94 3.40 -13.73
C GLY A 15 4.16 4.63 -14.20
N GLY A 16 3.83 5.57 -13.30
CA GLY A 16 2.98 6.71 -13.66
C GLY A 16 1.59 6.24 -14.10
N ILE A 17 1.09 6.80 -15.20
CA ILE A 17 -0.21 6.48 -15.81
C ILE A 17 -0.41 4.99 -16.13
N ARG A 18 0.67 4.23 -16.34
CA ARG A 18 0.60 2.77 -16.58
C ARG A 18 0.02 2.00 -15.39
N GLY A 19 -0.10 2.63 -14.22
CA GLY A 19 -0.85 2.10 -13.07
C GLY A 19 -2.28 1.71 -13.41
N MET A 20 -2.93 2.39 -14.36
CA MET A 20 -4.30 2.07 -14.76
C MET A 20 -4.41 0.66 -15.34
N SER A 21 -3.43 0.24 -16.15
CA SER A 21 -3.39 -1.13 -16.66
C SER A 21 -3.25 -2.18 -15.55
N GLN A 22 -2.60 -1.84 -14.42
CA GLN A 22 -2.48 -2.77 -13.28
C GLN A 22 -3.80 -2.89 -12.52
N LEU A 23 -4.58 -1.81 -12.45
CA LEU A 23 -5.93 -1.82 -11.88
C LEU A 23 -6.89 -2.63 -12.74
N GLU A 24 -6.87 -2.47 -14.07
CA GLU A 24 -7.63 -3.31 -15.02
C GLU A 24 -7.32 -4.80 -14.87
N ILE A 25 -6.03 -5.15 -14.71
CA ILE A 25 -5.63 -6.54 -14.45
C ILE A 25 -6.17 -7.02 -13.10
N MET A 26 -6.07 -6.19 -12.06
CA MET A 26 -6.60 -6.52 -10.73
C MET A 26 -8.12 -6.69 -10.76
N ASP A 27 -8.84 -5.87 -11.52
CA ASP A 27 -10.29 -5.97 -11.70
C ASP A 27 -10.67 -7.33 -12.31
N GLY A 28 -10.02 -7.71 -13.41
CA GLY A 28 -10.22 -9.03 -14.02
C GLY A 28 -9.86 -10.19 -13.09
N ILE A 29 -8.86 -10.03 -12.20
CA ILE A 29 -8.56 -11.02 -11.16
C ILE A 29 -9.68 -11.09 -10.13
N MET A 30 -10.12 -9.95 -9.61
CA MET A 30 -11.16 -9.86 -8.59
C MET A 30 -12.49 -10.39 -9.09
N HIS A 31 -12.90 -10.02 -10.31
CA HIS A 31 -14.09 -10.56 -10.97
C HIS A 31 -14.11 -12.10 -10.96
N ARG A 32 -12.99 -12.75 -11.31
CA ARG A 32 -12.89 -14.22 -11.28
C ARG A 32 -12.92 -14.79 -9.85
N LEU A 33 -12.26 -14.12 -8.91
CA LEU A 33 -12.23 -14.55 -7.50
C LEU A 33 -13.60 -14.43 -6.82
N THR A 34 -14.41 -13.46 -7.23
CA THR A 34 -15.78 -13.26 -6.72
C THR A 34 -16.79 -14.10 -7.48
N TRP A 35 -16.55 -14.42 -8.76
CA TRP A 35 -17.42 -15.27 -9.56
C TRP A 35 -17.56 -16.69 -8.99
N ASP A 36 -16.44 -17.29 -8.56
CA ASP A 36 -16.42 -18.66 -8.04
C ASP A 36 -16.98 -18.79 -6.61
N ASN A 37 -17.16 -17.67 -5.91
CA ASN A 37 -17.76 -17.65 -4.57
C ASN A 37 -19.18 -17.09 -4.69
N GLU A 38 -20.22 -17.92 -4.51
CA GLU A 38 -21.65 -17.55 -4.58
C GLU A 38 -22.11 -16.43 -3.58
N SER A 39 -21.17 -15.74 -2.95
CA SER A 39 -21.40 -14.47 -2.26
C SER A 39 -21.59 -13.35 -3.28
N ASN A 40 -22.85 -12.97 -3.52
CA ASN A 40 -23.31 -11.83 -4.31
C ASN A 40 -22.81 -10.44 -3.84
N GLY A 41 -21.50 -10.22 -3.68
CA GLY A 41 -21.01 -8.93 -3.21
C GLY A 41 -19.59 -8.63 -3.66
N ASN A 42 -19.41 -7.44 -4.25
CA ASN A 42 -18.14 -6.76 -4.53
C ASN A 42 -17.09 -7.06 -3.46
N GLY A 43 -16.25 -8.06 -3.72
CA GLY A 43 -15.14 -8.41 -2.83
C GLY A 43 -14.09 -7.31 -2.92
N LEU A 44 -13.64 -6.79 -1.78
CA LEU A 44 -12.54 -5.83 -1.75
C LEU A 44 -11.20 -6.59 -1.89
N PRO A 45 -10.21 -6.07 -2.65
CA PRO A 45 -8.91 -6.74 -2.76
C PRO A 45 -8.27 -7.03 -1.39
N CYS A 46 -8.44 -6.12 -0.42
CA CYS A 46 -7.92 -6.29 0.95
C CYS A 46 -8.60 -7.40 1.78
N ASP A 47 -9.68 -8.03 1.28
CA ASP A 47 -10.29 -9.19 1.90
C ASP A 47 -9.84 -10.51 1.25
N HIS A 48 -9.27 -10.45 0.04
CA HIS A 48 -8.80 -11.62 -0.71
C HIS A 48 -7.29 -11.85 -0.60
N PHE A 49 -6.50 -10.78 -0.48
CA PHE A 49 -5.04 -10.86 -0.37
C PHE A 49 -4.57 -10.79 1.09
N ASP A 50 -3.48 -11.50 1.38
CA ASP A 50 -2.82 -11.48 2.70
C ASP A 50 -1.81 -10.32 2.79
N LEU A 51 -1.18 -9.95 1.66
CA LEU A 51 -0.20 -8.88 1.56
C LEU A 51 -0.26 -8.20 0.18
N ILE A 52 -0.33 -6.87 0.17
CA ILE A 52 -0.20 -6.05 -1.04
C ILE A 52 0.97 -5.09 -0.87
N GLY A 53 1.96 -5.19 -1.75
CA GLY A 53 3.12 -4.29 -1.81
C GLY A 53 3.05 -3.38 -3.02
N GLY A 54 3.63 -2.19 -2.93
CA GLY A 54 3.70 -1.28 -4.08
C GLY A 54 4.89 -0.33 -4.06
N SER A 55 5.29 0.15 -5.23
CA SER A 55 6.32 1.18 -5.42
C SER A 55 5.82 2.28 -6.35
N GLY A 56 6.15 3.54 -6.09
CA GLY A 56 5.68 4.67 -6.89
C GLY A 56 4.16 4.74 -6.96
N THR A 57 3.61 4.86 -8.17
CA THR A 57 2.16 4.80 -8.40
C THR A 57 1.54 3.46 -8.00
N GLY A 58 2.29 2.36 -8.06
CA GLY A 58 1.85 1.08 -7.49
C GLY A 58 1.74 1.10 -5.96
N GLY A 59 2.58 1.90 -5.29
CA GLY A 59 2.49 2.15 -3.85
C GLY A 59 1.23 2.95 -3.48
N LEU A 60 0.89 3.95 -4.29
CA LEU A 60 -0.40 4.66 -4.19
C LEU A 60 -1.57 3.69 -4.34
N ILE A 61 -1.59 2.87 -5.40
CA ILE A 61 -2.64 1.84 -5.62
C ILE A 61 -2.73 0.89 -4.42
N ALA A 62 -1.61 0.39 -3.92
CA ALA A 62 -1.59 -0.49 -2.76
C ALA A 62 -2.26 0.15 -1.52
N ILE A 63 -2.05 1.46 -1.29
CA ILE A 63 -2.69 2.20 -0.19
C ILE A 63 -4.20 2.37 -0.41
N LEU A 64 -4.63 2.72 -1.62
CA LEU A 64 -6.05 2.85 -1.97
C LEU A 64 -6.81 1.54 -1.70
N LEU A 65 -6.29 0.42 -2.21
CA LEU A 65 -6.93 -0.89 -2.10
C LEU A 65 -6.90 -1.47 -0.67
N THR A 66 -5.88 -1.15 0.12
CA THR A 66 -5.71 -1.73 1.46
C THR A 66 -6.11 -0.81 2.59
N LYS A 67 -5.40 0.31 2.74
CA LYS A 67 -5.55 1.21 3.88
C LYS A 67 -6.84 2.02 3.79
N LEU A 68 -7.24 2.39 2.58
CA LEU A 68 -8.52 3.08 2.35
C LEU A 68 -9.67 2.12 2.01
N ARG A 69 -9.38 0.80 1.95
CA ARG A 69 -10.33 -0.28 1.70
C ARG A 69 -11.24 -0.04 0.49
N MET A 70 -10.67 0.46 -0.60
CA MET A 70 -11.40 0.72 -1.84
C MET A 70 -11.61 -0.56 -2.66
N SER A 71 -12.70 -0.60 -3.43
CA SER A 71 -12.84 -1.53 -4.55
C SER A 71 -11.84 -1.18 -5.66
N VAL A 72 -11.72 -2.04 -6.67
CA VAL A 72 -10.80 -1.76 -7.79
C VAL A 72 -11.30 -0.56 -8.60
N GLU A 73 -12.61 -0.46 -8.78
CA GLU A 73 -13.29 0.62 -9.50
C GLU A 73 -13.13 1.96 -8.78
N GLU A 74 -13.42 2.02 -7.47
CA GLU A 74 -13.19 3.22 -6.66
C GLU A 74 -11.73 3.66 -6.70
N ALA A 75 -10.79 2.71 -6.64
CA ALA A 75 -9.37 3.02 -6.74
C ALA A 75 -8.96 3.50 -8.13
N ALA A 76 -9.61 3.02 -9.20
CA ALA A 76 -9.36 3.48 -10.56
C ALA A 76 -9.84 4.90 -10.79
N GLU A 77 -11.04 5.25 -10.32
CA GLU A 77 -11.57 6.61 -10.41
C GLU A 77 -10.66 7.62 -9.68
N GLU A 78 -10.31 7.35 -8.42
CA GLU A 78 -9.43 8.26 -7.68
C GLU A 78 -8.00 8.28 -8.24
N PHE A 79 -7.53 7.17 -8.83
CA PHE A 79 -6.23 7.15 -9.50
C PHE A 79 -6.24 7.95 -10.80
N GLU A 80 -7.31 7.90 -11.59
CA GLU A 80 -7.49 8.71 -12.80
C GLU A 80 -7.44 10.21 -12.47
N ASP A 81 -8.20 10.64 -11.45
CA ASP A 81 -8.18 12.02 -10.95
C ASP A 81 -6.76 12.46 -10.56
N ILE A 82 -6.01 11.60 -9.86
CA ILE A 82 -4.62 11.89 -9.49
C ILE A 82 -3.74 11.99 -10.74
N ILE A 83 -3.88 11.10 -11.73
CA ILE A 83 -3.09 11.17 -12.96
C ILE A 83 -3.33 12.50 -13.68
N GLU A 84 -4.59 12.91 -13.83
CA GLU A 84 -4.95 14.15 -14.51
C GLU A 84 -4.35 15.39 -13.84
N HIS A 85 -4.43 15.48 -12.51
CA HIS A 85 -4.03 16.67 -11.77
C HIS A 85 -2.55 16.68 -11.35
N VAL A 86 -1.91 15.52 -11.28
CA VAL A 86 -0.54 15.37 -10.74
C VAL A 86 0.45 14.90 -11.78
N PHE A 87 0.13 13.91 -12.61
CA PHE A 87 1.12 13.27 -13.50
C PHE A 87 1.09 13.80 -14.94
N ASN A 88 -0.05 14.25 -15.43
CA ASN A 88 -0.21 14.80 -16.78
C ASN A 88 0.30 16.24 -16.98
N PRO A 89 0.21 17.17 -16.00
CA PRO A 89 0.63 18.54 -16.23
C PRO A 89 2.14 18.64 -16.49
N LYS A 90 2.53 19.30 -17.60
CA LYS A 90 3.93 19.43 -18.03
C LYS A 90 4.61 20.68 -17.47
N ASP A 91 3.85 21.74 -17.23
CA ASP A 91 4.35 23.06 -16.86
C ASP A 91 4.22 23.35 -15.35
N ILE A 92 4.33 22.31 -14.51
CA ILE A 92 4.34 22.45 -13.05
C ILE A 92 5.69 22.01 -12.49
N SER A 93 6.18 22.75 -11.50
CA SER A 93 7.42 22.44 -10.80
C SER A 93 7.29 21.16 -9.96
N ALA A 94 8.43 20.55 -9.65
CA ALA A 94 8.50 19.36 -8.81
C ALA A 94 7.83 19.54 -7.42
N SER A 95 7.90 20.75 -6.86
CA SER A 95 7.26 21.10 -5.58
C SER A 95 5.75 21.27 -5.72
N GLU A 96 5.30 21.95 -6.78
CA GLU A 96 3.87 22.09 -7.08
C GLU A 96 3.21 20.73 -7.33
N ARG A 97 3.93 19.82 -8.00
CA ARG A 97 3.45 18.45 -8.25
C ARG A 97 3.24 17.64 -6.97
N ILE A 98 4.18 17.73 -6.02
CA ILE A 98 4.02 17.09 -4.70
C ILE A 98 2.87 17.70 -3.91
N GLU A 99 2.70 19.01 -3.98
CA GLU A 99 1.60 19.69 -3.30
C GLU A 99 0.24 19.35 -3.91
N ALA A 100 0.17 19.19 -5.24
CA ALA A 100 -1.01 18.69 -5.92
C ALA A 100 -1.36 17.27 -5.45
N LEU A 101 -0.37 16.37 -5.38
CA LEU A 101 -0.58 15.00 -4.87
C LEU A 101 -1.05 14.99 -3.42
N ARG A 102 -0.50 15.87 -2.58
CA ARG A 102 -0.93 16.02 -1.19
C ARG A 102 -2.41 16.40 -1.11
N LYS A 103 -2.82 17.42 -1.87
CA LYS A 103 -4.21 17.88 -1.92
C LYS A 103 -5.16 16.80 -2.41
N CYS A 104 -4.80 16.06 -3.46
CA CYS A 104 -5.61 14.93 -3.94
C CYS A 104 -5.79 13.87 -2.84
N MET A 105 -4.73 13.47 -2.15
CA MET A 105 -4.81 12.50 -1.06
C MET A 105 -5.62 13.00 0.14
N GLU A 106 -5.47 14.26 0.53
CA GLU A 106 -6.29 14.86 1.60
C GLU A 106 -7.77 14.93 1.22
N ASN A 107 -8.08 15.21 -0.04
CA ASN A 107 -9.45 15.21 -0.55
C ASN A 107 -10.05 13.80 -0.53
N ILE A 108 -9.29 12.78 -0.95
CA ILE A 108 -9.70 11.38 -0.86
C ILE A 108 -10.03 11.01 0.60
N LEU A 109 -9.15 11.34 1.55
CA LEU A 109 -9.38 11.07 2.96
C LEU A 109 -10.65 11.76 3.47
N LYS A 110 -10.85 13.04 3.13
CA LYS A 110 -12.06 13.80 3.49
C LYS A 110 -13.32 13.20 2.87
N LYS A 111 -13.31 12.82 1.59
CA LYS A 111 -14.43 12.15 0.90
C LYS A 111 -14.84 10.87 1.64
N ARG A 112 -13.88 10.14 2.21
CA ARG A 112 -14.13 8.91 2.98
C ARG A 112 -14.38 9.13 4.47
N GLY A 113 -14.44 10.38 4.95
CA GLY A 113 -14.63 10.70 6.36
C GLY A 113 -13.45 10.31 7.26
N LEU A 114 -12.26 10.18 6.68
CA LEU A 114 -11.02 9.83 7.39
C LEU A 114 -10.22 11.10 7.74
N PRO A 115 -9.50 11.09 8.88
CA PRO A 115 -8.67 12.23 9.27
C PRO A 115 -7.44 12.37 8.35
N VAL A 116 -7.03 13.61 8.07
CA VAL A 116 -5.87 13.89 7.19
C VAL A 116 -4.53 13.46 7.79
N ASP A 117 -4.46 13.41 9.12
CA ASP A 117 -3.34 12.91 9.91
C ASP A 117 -3.44 11.41 10.22
N LEU A 118 -4.25 10.67 9.46
CA LEU A 118 -4.37 9.21 9.58
C LEU A 118 -2.99 8.55 9.52
N HIS A 119 -2.62 7.88 10.60
CA HIS A 119 -1.37 7.15 10.69
C HIS A 119 -1.36 5.94 9.74
N LEU A 120 -0.20 5.71 9.13
CA LEU A 120 0.01 4.58 8.23
C LEU A 120 -0.14 3.24 8.96
N THR A 121 0.49 3.12 10.12
CA THR A 121 0.46 1.92 10.97
C THR A 121 -0.58 2.08 12.07
N GLU A 122 -1.42 1.06 12.28
CA GLU A 122 -2.34 0.97 13.41
C GLU A 122 -1.81 0.02 14.49
N ASP A 123 -2.25 0.22 15.74
CA ASP A 123 -1.85 -0.61 16.89
C ASP A 123 -2.38 -2.04 16.80
N LYS A 124 -3.49 -2.24 16.07
CA LYS A 124 -4.06 -3.56 15.77
C LYS A 124 -4.27 -3.65 14.26
N GLN A 125 -3.66 -4.65 13.64
CA GLN A 125 -3.86 -4.90 12.21
C GLN A 125 -5.14 -5.71 12.01
N GLU A 126 -6.18 -5.06 11.51
CA GLU A 126 -7.43 -5.68 11.07
C GLU A 126 -7.53 -5.65 9.54
N GLY A 127 -6.97 -6.65 8.85
CA GLY A 127 -7.08 -6.77 7.38
C GLY A 127 -5.79 -7.13 6.65
N CYS A 128 -5.82 -7.05 5.31
CA CYS A 128 -4.66 -7.26 4.44
C CYS A 128 -3.48 -6.38 4.86
N ALA A 129 -2.32 -7.00 5.06
CA ALA A 129 -1.09 -6.26 5.28
C ALA A 129 -0.72 -5.47 4.02
N SER A 130 -0.11 -4.30 4.18
CA SER A 130 0.49 -3.60 3.04
C SER A 130 1.76 -2.86 3.39
N PHE A 131 2.52 -2.57 2.35
CA PHE A 131 3.68 -1.70 2.44
C PHE A 131 3.91 -0.96 1.13
N VAL A 132 4.52 0.21 1.25
CA VAL A 132 5.01 0.98 0.10
C VAL A 132 6.52 1.12 0.17
N VAL A 133 7.16 1.15 -0.99
CA VAL A 133 8.61 1.27 -1.11
C VAL A 133 9.01 2.72 -1.36
N ALA A 134 9.95 3.23 -0.57
CA ALA A 134 10.57 4.55 -0.75
C ALA A 134 12.05 4.44 -0.34
N SER A 135 12.89 5.39 -0.72
CA SER A 135 14.28 5.46 -0.25
C SER A 135 14.47 6.68 0.63
N LEU A 136 15.36 6.60 1.62
CA LEU A 136 15.83 7.79 2.32
C LEU A 136 16.68 8.61 1.37
N ARG A 137 16.53 9.93 1.36
CA ARG A 137 17.35 10.80 0.51
C ARG A 137 18.85 10.66 0.82
N THR A 138 19.19 10.46 2.09
CA THR A 138 20.58 10.22 2.55
C THR A 138 21.14 8.87 2.13
N ASN A 139 20.29 7.92 1.70
CA ASN A 139 20.71 6.61 1.22
C ASN A 139 19.78 6.12 0.09
N ALA A 140 19.84 6.79 -1.06
CA ALA A 140 19.00 6.52 -2.22
C ALA A 140 19.09 5.06 -2.73
N LYS A 141 20.22 4.38 -2.47
CA LYS A 141 20.48 3.00 -2.90
C LYS A 141 19.77 1.94 -2.06
N SER A 142 19.24 2.29 -0.89
CA SER A 142 18.57 1.36 0.02
C SER A 142 17.07 1.63 0.05
N ALA A 143 16.31 0.62 -0.39
CA ALA A 143 14.86 0.63 -0.26
C ALA A 143 14.45 0.52 1.21
N ALA A 144 13.61 1.44 1.64
CA ALA A 144 12.88 1.41 2.90
C ALA A 144 11.40 1.09 2.62
N CYS A 145 10.83 0.17 3.39
CA CYS A 145 9.39 -0.10 3.29
C CYS A 145 8.64 0.57 4.43
N LEU A 146 7.70 1.43 4.07
CA LEU A 146 6.75 2.03 4.98
C LEU A 146 5.55 1.09 5.07
N ARG A 147 5.24 0.59 6.27
CA ARG A 147 4.31 -0.53 6.48
C ARG A 147 3.04 -0.09 7.17
N THR A 148 1.92 -0.74 6.84
CA THR A 148 0.65 -0.55 7.54
C THR A 148 0.48 -1.45 8.77
N TYR A 149 1.42 -2.37 9.00
CA TYR A 149 1.40 -3.31 10.12
C TYR A 149 2.60 -3.13 11.06
N PRO A 150 2.41 -3.36 12.38
CA PRO A 150 3.48 -3.26 13.36
C PRO A 150 4.50 -4.39 13.19
N VAL A 151 5.76 -4.12 13.54
CA VAL A 151 6.84 -5.12 13.55
C VAL A 151 7.51 -5.07 14.92
N ARG A 152 7.69 -6.24 15.56
CA ARG A 152 8.20 -6.33 16.95
C ARG A 152 9.50 -5.56 17.21
N ASN A 153 10.39 -5.51 16.21
CA ASN A 153 11.71 -4.88 16.32
C ASN A 153 11.74 -3.41 15.83
N GLN A 154 10.59 -2.81 15.50
CA GLN A 154 10.51 -1.43 15.04
C GLN A 154 9.38 -0.69 15.77
N ARG A 155 9.66 0.52 16.23
CA ARG A 155 8.64 1.36 16.85
C ARG A 155 7.59 1.75 15.79
N PRO A 156 6.31 1.91 16.19
CA PRO A 156 5.29 2.47 15.31
C PRO A 156 5.78 3.78 14.70
N SER A 157 5.64 3.89 13.37
CA SER A 157 6.04 5.09 12.65
C SER A 157 5.00 6.18 12.90
N THR A 158 5.45 7.43 13.06
CA THR A 158 4.53 8.58 13.09
C THR A 158 4.08 9.00 11.69
N ILE A 159 4.52 8.28 10.66
CA ILE A 159 4.24 8.60 9.27
C ILE A 159 2.75 8.46 8.97
N THR A 160 2.17 9.45 8.32
CA THR A 160 0.77 9.44 7.88
C THR A 160 0.61 8.72 6.53
N VAL A 161 -0.62 8.36 6.19
CA VAL A 161 -0.96 7.77 4.89
C VAL A 161 -0.55 8.71 3.74
N VAL A 162 -0.84 10.01 3.88
CA VAL A 162 -0.47 11.04 2.90
C VAL A 162 1.05 11.10 2.73
N GLU A 163 1.80 11.17 3.83
CA GLU A 163 3.26 11.19 3.79
C GLU A 163 3.86 9.95 3.13
N ALA A 164 3.28 8.77 3.36
CA ALA A 164 3.74 7.53 2.76
C ALA A 164 3.54 7.50 1.24
N VAL A 165 2.37 7.95 0.77
CA VAL A 165 2.07 8.09 -0.66
C VAL A 165 3.00 9.10 -1.33
N LEU A 166 3.18 10.26 -0.71
CA LEU A 166 4.10 11.28 -1.22
C LEU A 166 5.53 10.75 -1.30
N ALA A 167 6.01 10.06 -0.27
CA ALA A 167 7.36 9.49 -0.22
C ALA A 167 7.60 8.45 -1.33
N THR A 168 6.65 7.56 -1.59
CA THR A 168 6.80 6.52 -2.63
C THR A 168 6.73 7.11 -4.04
N CYS A 169 5.94 8.18 -4.25
CA CYS A 169 5.78 8.85 -5.55
C CYS A 169 6.83 9.94 -5.84
N ALA A 170 7.72 10.27 -4.90
CA ALA A 170 8.71 11.36 -5.02
C ALA A 170 9.89 11.04 -5.98
N THR A 171 9.57 10.69 -7.23
CA THR A 171 10.55 10.37 -8.29
C THR A 171 11.28 11.62 -8.73
N GLN A 172 12.60 11.66 -8.51
CA GLN A 172 13.43 12.78 -8.93
C GLN A 172 13.77 12.68 -10.42
N PRO A 173 13.84 13.79 -11.18
CA PRO A 173 13.61 15.18 -10.75
C PRO A 173 12.13 15.64 -10.87
N GLU A 174 11.21 14.77 -11.30
CA GLU A 174 9.81 15.12 -11.60
C GLU A 174 9.00 15.58 -10.39
N PHE A 175 9.34 15.06 -9.21
CA PHE A 175 8.72 15.36 -7.93
C PHE A 175 9.76 15.82 -6.92
N ALA A 176 9.43 16.73 -5.99
CA ALA A 176 10.33 17.14 -4.93
C ALA A 176 10.49 16.04 -3.84
N PRO A 177 11.61 16.00 -3.10
CA PRO A 177 11.74 15.13 -1.93
C PRO A 177 10.71 15.48 -0.85
N VAL A 178 10.32 14.48 -0.06
CA VAL A 178 9.26 14.61 0.94
C VAL A 178 9.82 14.41 2.34
N SER A 179 9.62 15.39 3.21
CA SER A 179 9.85 15.21 4.65
C SER A 179 8.66 14.50 5.28
N ALA A 180 8.89 13.38 5.94
CA ALA A 180 7.86 12.60 6.62
C ALA A 180 8.23 12.32 8.08
N GLY A 181 7.24 12.38 8.97
CA GLY A 181 7.36 12.13 10.40
C GLY A 181 7.53 13.40 11.25
N SER A 182 7.47 13.24 12.58
CA SER A 182 7.36 14.38 13.50
C SER A 182 8.65 14.70 14.26
N GLY A 183 8.96 15.99 14.39
CA GLY A 183 10.05 16.51 15.22
C GLY A 183 11.44 16.01 14.80
N ARG A 184 12.29 15.65 15.78
CA ARG A 184 13.67 15.15 15.54
C ARG A 184 13.76 13.83 14.77
N LYS A 185 12.63 13.16 14.50
CA LYS A 185 12.56 11.90 13.75
C LYS A 185 12.13 12.10 12.30
N ALA A 186 11.81 13.33 11.89
CA ALA A 186 11.49 13.63 10.50
C ALA A 186 12.66 13.23 9.60
N ARG A 187 12.35 12.56 8.49
CA ARG A 187 13.32 12.11 7.50
C ARG A 187 12.86 12.53 6.13
N GLU A 188 13.81 12.82 5.25
CA GLU A 188 13.52 13.06 3.84
C GLU A 188 13.54 11.75 3.05
N TYR A 189 12.49 11.57 2.26
CA TYR A 189 12.26 10.42 1.40
C TYR A 189 12.18 10.85 -0.07
N ILE A 190 12.56 9.92 -0.93
CA ILE A 190 12.42 9.97 -2.38
C ILE A 190 11.85 8.62 -2.86
N ALA A 191 11.33 8.57 -4.08
CA ALA A 191 10.95 7.30 -4.68
C ALA A 191 12.18 6.39 -4.83
N ALA A 192 11.99 5.08 -4.68
CA ALA A 192 13.08 4.13 -4.80
C ALA A 192 13.48 3.94 -6.27
N SER A 193 14.70 4.34 -6.62
CA SER A 193 15.21 4.28 -8.01
C SER A 193 15.58 2.87 -8.48
N GLY A 194 15.81 1.92 -7.57
CA GLY A 194 16.20 0.53 -7.88
C GLY A 194 15.12 -0.53 -7.64
N ALA A 195 13.96 -0.15 -7.10
CA ALA A 195 12.88 -1.06 -6.73
C ALA A 195 11.56 -0.63 -7.40
N VAL A 196 11.58 -0.57 -8.75
CA VAL A 196 10.38 -0.25 -9.54
C VAL A 196 9.33 -1.35 -9.38
N ASN A 197 9.78 -2.61 -9.28
CA ASN A 197 8.95 -3.76 -8.97
C ASN A 197 9.28 -4.27 -7.55
N PRO A 198 8.34 -4.18 -6.59
CA PRO A 198 8.62 -4.53 -5.20
C PRO A 198 8.50 -6.04 -4.90
N ILE A 199 8.49 -6.92 -5.92
CA ILE A 199 8.29 -8.37 -5.71
C ILE A 199 9.38 -9.00 -4.86
N HIS A 200 10.63 -8.56 -4.97
CA HIS A 200 11.71 -9.07 -4.13
C HIS A 200 11.49 -8.71 -2.66
N GLU A 201 11.03 -7.50 -2.39
CA GLU A 201 10.66 -7.01 -1.06
C GLU A 201 9.42 -7.75 -0.52
N VAL A 202 8.44 -8.08 -1.37
CA VAL A 202 7.31 -8.95 -1.00
C VAL A 202 7.82 -10.34 -0.59
N MET A 203 8.71 -10.95 -1.39
CA MET A 203 9.23 -12.29 -1.16
C MET A 203 10.18 -12.39 0.04
N GLU A 204 11.05 -11.40 0.25
CA GLU A 204 11.95 -11.33 1.41
C GLU A 204 11.16 -11.26 2.72
N ARG A 205 10.05 -10.53 2.73
CA ARG A 205 9.15 -10.42 3.89
C ARG A 205 8.54 -11.73 4.31
N ILE A 206 8.30 -12.64 3.37
CA ILE A 206 7.73 -13.96 3.64
C ILE A 206 8.83 -14.98 3.97
N SER A 207 9.98 -14.88 3.31
CA SER A 207 11.11 -15.81 3.56
C SER A 207 11.82 -15.51 4.89
N GLY A 208 11.92 -14.25 5.31
CA GLY A 208 12.34 -13.86 6.66
C GLY A 208 11.42 -14.40 7.76
N GLN A 209 10.14 -14.66 7.44
CA GLN A 209 9.19 -15.32 8.36
C GLN A 209 9.40 -16.83 8.45
N ARG A 210 9.74 -17.51 7.35
CA ARG A 210 10.00 -18.96 7.37
C ARG A 210 11.26 -19.36 8.14
N LYS A 211 12.29 -18.52 8.18
CA LYS A 211 13.56 -18.81 8.89
C LYS A 211 13.48 -18.57 10.41
N ASN A 212 12.51 -17.80 10.90
CA ASN A 212 12.30 -17.55 12.32
C ASN A 212 10.99 -18.22 12.77
N SER A 213 11.02 -19.54 12.96
CA SER A 213 9.89 -20.33 13.50
C SER A 213 9.43 -19.89 14.90
N TYR A 214 10.23 -19.09 15.61
CA TYR A 214 9.89 -18.46 16.90
C TYR A 214 9.20 -17.08 16.77
N LEU A 215 8.99 -16.56 15.55
CA LEU A 215 8.30 -15.28 15.28
C LEU A 215 6.93 -15.46 14.62
N LEU A 216 6.39 -16.68 14.59
CA LEU A 216 5.08 -17.01 14.03
C LEU A 216 3.90 -16.33 14.75
N ASP A 217 4.12 -15.76 15.93
CA ASP A 217 3.07 -15.15 16.76
C ASP A 217 2.74 -13.69 16.41
N SER A 218 3.44 -13.08 15.44
CA SER A 218 3.26 -11.65 15.10
C SER A 218 2.49 -11.37 13.80
N TRP A 219 1.78 -12.35 13.23
CA TRP A 219 0.89 -12.12 12.08
C TRP A 219 -0.58 -12.41 12.45
N PRO A 220 -1.51 -11.46 12.32
CA PRO A 220 -2.93 -11.75 12.47
C PRO A 220 -3.43 -12.36 11.17
N ILE A 221 -3.22 -13.67 10.99
CA ILE A 221 -3.88 -14.38 9.89
C ILE A 221 -5.35 -14.52 10.29
N ARG A 222 -6.27 -13.95 9.50
CA ARG A 222 -7.72 -14.14 9.65
C ARG A 222 -8.01 -15.64 9.74
N GLY A 223 -8.45 -16.09 10.91
CA GLY A 223 -9.05 -17.41 11.07
C GLY A 223 -10.49 -17.36 10.58
N LEU A 224 -10.79 -18.03 9.46
CA LEU A 224 -12.17 -18.42 9.19
C LEU A 224 -12.61 -19.32 10.34
N LYS A 225 -13.59 -18.87 11.14
CA LYS A 225 -14.33 -19.76 12.02
C LYS A 225 -15.02 -20.79 11.15
N ASN A 226 -14.46 -22.00 11.14
CA ASN A 226 -15.04 -23.15 10.50
C ASN A 226 -16.32 -23.53 11.27
N THR A 227 -17.49 -23.06 10.81
CA THR A 227 -18.78 -23.60 11.26
C THR A 227 -18.98 -24.98 10.62
N ARG A 228 -18.26 -25.99 11.14
CA ARG A 228 -18.61 -27.38 10.88
C ARG A 228 -19.82 -27.73 11.75
N LYS A 229 -20.93 -28.00 11.05
CA LYS A 229 -22.09 -28.80 11.42
C LYS A 229 -21.98 -29.54 12.76
N MET A 230 -22.82 -29.16 13.72
CA MET A 230 -23.44 -30.10 14.64
C MET A 230 -24.94 -30.09 14.37
N GLY A 231 -25.49 -31.27 14.16
CA GLY A 231 -26.91 -31.50 13.95
C GLY A 231 -27.09 -32.97 13.64
N ASN A 232 -27.35 -33.73 14.71
CA ASN A 232 -27.57 -35.18 14.78
C ASN A 232 -28.68 -35.67 13.85
#